data_AF-A0A7X7SDR5-F1
#
_entry.id   AF-A0A7X7SDR5-F1
#
_cell.length_a   1.000
_cell.length_b   1.000
_cell.length_c   1.000
_cell.angle_alpha   90.00
_cell.angle_beta   90.00
_cell.angle_gamma   90.00
#
_symmetry.space_group_name_H-M   'P 1'
#
loop_
_entity.id
_entity.type
_entity.pdbx_description
1 polymer ?
#
loop_
_entity_poly.entity_id
_entity_poly.type
_entity_poly.pdbx_seq_one_letter_code
_entity_poly.pdbx_strand_id
1 'polypeptide(L)'
;MKTKLIALITFVLNACALNSGYYWQQTKLKTEILQMDAYWEWGILQIKGSHVWSGGRIISEDEVVNSINEDQFCARYVGGEGKNIYGERIFIDSSGQLSFECSIGFENIFEDYRGGAFQIFIQLLDHQFDFVQDAGTQYRFSYMGDSLNLNVPQKRTGAGYEFFFAKNAPVLSITMRTDLDNLNDYKPLKINPKRLPLESPKYKALKASERQLLRPLPKMKKGD
;
A
#
# COMPACT_ATOMS: atom_id res chain seq x y z
N MET A 1 -0.19 -29.13 -47.84
CA MET A 1 -1.22 -28.70 -46.87
C MET A 1 -0.77 -28.76 -45.40
N LYS A 2 0.05 -29.74 -44.98
CA LYS A 2 0.45 -29.94 -43.56
C LYS A 2 1.33 -28.82 -42.96
N THR A 3 2.18 -28.17 -43.75
CA THR A 3 3.10 -27.12 -43.28
C THR A 3 2.42 -25.82 -42.87
N LYS A 4 1.28 -25.47 -43.48
CA LYS A 4 0.51 -24.26 -43.13
C LYS A 4 -0.21 -24.39 -41.79
N LEU A 5 -0.60 -25.61 -41.42
CA LEU A 5 -1.29 -25.89 -40.15
C LEU A 5 -0.32 -25.80 -38.96
N ILE A 6 0.91 -26.29 -39.12
CA ILE A 6 1.95 -26.21 -38.08
C ILE A 6 2.31 -24.76 -37.79
N ALA A 7 2.50 -23.93 -38.82
CA ALA A 7 2.81 -22.51 -38.64
C ALA A 7 1.70 -21.74 -37.90
N LEU A 8 0.43 -22.05 -38.18
CA LEU A 8 -0.72 -21.43 -37.50
C LEU A 8 -0.78 -21.82 -36.02
N ILE A 9 -0.56 -23.10 -35.70
CA ILE A 9 -0.56 -23.59 -34.31
C ILE A 9 0.60 -22.96 -33.52
N THR A 10 1.80 -22.86 -34.10
CA THR A 10 2.94 -22.21 -33.45
C THR A 10 2.71 -20.71 -33.22
N PHE A 11 1.98 -20.03 -34.11
CA PHE A 11 1.63 -18.62 -33.93
C PHE A 11 0.60 -18.41 -32.80
N VAL A 12 -0.42 -19.25 -32.71
CA VAL A 12 -1.44 -19.19 -31.65
C VAL A 12 -0.84 -19.52 -30.28
N LEU A 13 0.05 -20.53 -30.20
CA LEU A 13 0.73 -20.88 -28.94
C LEU A 13 1.69 -19.78 -28.48
N ASN A 14 2.39 -19.09 -29.39
CA ASN A 14 3.22 -17.94 -29.04
C ASN A 14 2.40 -16.71 -28.67
N ALA A 15 1.24 -16.48 -29.29
CA ALA A 15 0.32 -15.40 -28.89
C ALA A 15 -0.23 -15.61 -27.47
N CYS A 16 -0.50 -16.84 -27.07
CA CYS A 16 -0.88 -17.18 -25.70
C CYS A 16 0.28 -17.02 -24.71
N ALA A 17 1.51 -17.36 -25.11
CA ALA A 17 2.70 -17.18 -24.27
C ALA A 17 3.08 -15.69 -24.08
N LEU A 18 2.90 -14.85 -25.11
CA LEU A 18 3.12 -13.40 -25.03
C LEU A 18 2.08 -12.67 -24.16
N ASN A 19 0.91 -13.28 -23.91
CA ASN A 19 -0.09 -12.75 -22.98
C ASN A 19 0.31 -12.87 -21.49
N SER A 20 1.35 -13.64 -21.16
CA SER A 20 1.91 -13.64 -19.80
C SER A 20 2.61 -12.32 -19.44
N GLY A 21 3.01 -11.52 -20.43
CA GLY A 21 3.53 -10.15 -20.23
C GLY A 21 2.45 -9.12 -19.89
N TYR A 22 1.18 -9.38 -20.24
CA TYR A 22 0.05 -8.49 -19.92
C TYR A 22 -0.32 -8.50 -18.44
N TYR A 23 0.08 -9.53 -17.68
CA TYR A 23 -0.15 -9.60 -16.24
C TYR A 23 0.64 -8.55 -15.43
N TRP A 24 1.65 -7.91 -16.03
CA TRP A 24 2.43 -6.83 -15.40
C TRP A 24 1.90 -5.42 -15.68
N GLN A 25 0.87 -5.28 -16.54
CA GLN A 25 0.03 -4.08 -16.63
C GLN A 25 -1.09 -4.08 -15.57
N GLN A 26 -0.89 -4.79 -14.45
CA GLN A 26 -1.76 -4.65 -13.29
C GLN A 26 -1.77 -3.18 -12.87
N THR A 27 -2.97 -2.60 -12.89
CA THR A 27 -3.34 -1.31 -12.28
C THR A 27 -2.48 -1.04 -11.03
N LYS A 28 -1.50 -0.14 -11.11
CA LYS A 28 -0.70 0.21 -9.92
C LYS A 28 -1.28 1.48 -9.31
N LEU A 29 -1.79 1.37 -8.10
CA LEU A 29 -2.02 2.56 -7.28
C LEU A 29 -0.65 3.10 -6.88
N LYS A 30 -0.42 4.41 -7.05
CA LYS A 30 0.83 5.07 -6.67
C LYS A 30 0.53 6.24 -5.73
N THR A 31 1.52 6.65 -4.94
CA THR A 31 1.35 7.67 -3.90
C THR A 31 2.58 8.54 -3.75
N GLU A 32 2.39 9.83 -3.44
CA GLU A 32 3.49 10.80 -3.38
C GLU A 32 4.26 10.56 -2.11
N ILE A 33 3.53 10.46 -1.02
CA ILE A 33 4.06 10.24 0.31
C ILE A 33 3.58 8.87 0.76
N LEU A 34 4.53 7.98 1.03
CA LEU A 34 4.25 6.66 1.57
C LEU A 34 4.93 6.52 2.93
N GLN A 35 4.13 6.34 3.97
CA GLN A 35 4.60 6.00 5.30
C GLN A 35 4.23 4.56 5.63
N MET A 36 5.17 3.84 6.24
CA MET A 36 4.97 2.51 6.79
C MET A 36 5.45 2.49 8.23
N ASP A 37 4.55 2.12 9.15
CA ASP A 37 4.85 1.87 10.55
C ASP A 37 4.65 0.38 10.82
N ALA A 38 5.73 -0.35 11.07
CA ALA A 38 5.70 -1.77 11.40
C ALA A 38 5.83 -1.97 12.91
N TYR A 39 4.84 -2.66 13.46
CA TYR A 39 4.62 -2.95 14.87
C TYR A 39 4.86 -4.45 15.09
N TRP A 40 6.13 -4.87 15.05
CA TRP A 40 6.50 -6.28 14.89
C TRP A 40 6.05 -7.17 16.05
N GLU A 41 6.06 -6.64 17.27
CA GLU A 41 5.61 -7.34 18.48
C GLU A 41 4.12 -7.72 18.42
N TRP A 42 3.34 -7.00 17.61
CA TRP A 42 1.91 -7.21 17.44
C TRP A 42 1.55 -7.81 16.08
N GLY A 43 2.53 -8.01 15.19
CA GLY A 43 2.29 -8.50 13.83
C GLY A 43 1.43 -7.54 12.99
N ILE A 44 1.52 -6.24 13.26
CA ILE A 44 0.73 -5.20 12.58
C ILE A 44 1.65 -4.35 11.70
N LEU A 45 1.17 -4.03 10.51
CA LEU A 45 1.77 -3.04 9.61
C LEU A 45 0.73 -1.98 9.30
N GLN A 46 1.06 -0.72 9.57
CA GLN A 46 0.26 0.41 9.17
C GLN A 46 0.90 1.07 7.94
N ILE A 47 0.14 1.21 6.86
CA ILE A 47 0.56 1.86 5.62
C ILE A 47 -0.31 3.10 5.41
N LYS A 48 0.32 4.25 5.17
CA LYS A 48 -0.37 5.51 4.86
C LYS A 48 0.16 6.06 3.55
N GLY A 49 -0.75 6.31 2.61
CA GLY A 49 -0.43 6.94 1.34
C GLY A 49 -1.15 8.28 1.21
N SER A 50 -0.45 9.30 0.72
CA SER A 50 -1.03 10.61 0.38
C SER A 50 -0.90 10.93 -1.09
N HIS A 51 -1.85 11.70 -1.61
CA HIS A 51 -1.84 12.22 -2.98
C HIS A 51 -1.76 11.10 -4.01
N VAL A 52 -2.78 10.26 -4.04
CA VAL A 52 -2.79 9.02 -4.83
C VAL A 52 -3.03 9.28 -6.34
N TRP A 53 -2.32 8.54 -7.20
CA TRP A 53 -2.55 8.51 -8.65
C TRP A 53 -2.55 7.08 -9.21
N SER A 54 -3.01 6.92 -10.46
CA SER A 54 -2.87 5.67 -11.20
C SER A 54 -1.54 5.61 -11.94
N GLY A 55 -0.68 4.65 -11.61
CA GLY A 55 0.48 4.24 -12.40
C GLY A 55 0.07 3.18 -13.42
N GLY A 56 -0.04 3.56 -14.69
CA GLY A 56 -0.48 2.68 -15.78
C GLY A 56 -1.96 2.85 -16.11
N ARG A 57 -2.80 1.82 -15.88
CA ARG A 57 -4.23 1.87 -16.20
C ARG A 57 -4.93 2.93 -15.34
N ILE A 58 -5.68 3.82 -15.99
CA ILE A 58 -6.54 4.79 -15.30
C ILE A 58 -7.56 4.03 -14.45
N ILE A 59 -7.56 4.33 -13.15
CA ILE A 59 -8.56 3.83 -12.20
C ILE A 59 -9.74 4.80 -12.23
N SER A 60 -10.93 4.31 -12.52
CA SER A 60 -12.14 5.13 -12.50
C SER A 60 -12.59 5.44 -11.07
N GLU A 61 -13.31 6.55 -10.92
CA GLU A 61 -13.91 6.93 -9.63
C GLU A 61 -14.83 5.82 -9.09
N ASP A 62 -15.63 5.21 -9.97
CA ASP A 62 -16.58 4.15 -9.60
C ASP A 62 -15.86 2.91 -9.07
N GLU A 63 -14.72 2.53 -9.66
CA GLU A 63 -13.91 1.41 -9.16
C GLU A 63 -13.38 1.67 -7.76
N VAL A 64 -12.90 2.89 -7.49
CA VAL A 64 -12.44 3.27 -6.16
C VAL A 64 -13.61 3.25 -5.17
N VAL A 65 -14.71 3.92 -5.49
CA VAL A 65 -15.89 4.00 -4.62
C VAL A 65 -16.45 2.61 -4.31
N ASN A 66 -16.55 1.73 -5.31
CA ASN A 66 -17.01 0.36 -5.12
C ASN A 66 -16.07 -0.43 -4.21
N SER A 67 -14.75 -0.33 -4.41
CA SER A 67 -13.79 -1.03 -3.56
C SER A 67 -13.85 -0.59 -2.09
N ILE A 68 -14.12 0.69 -1.81
CA ILE A 68 -14.26 1.19 -0.44
C ILE A 68 -15.58 0.72 0.17
N ASN A 69 -16.67 0.70 -0.61
CA ASN A 69 -17.95 0.18 -0.16
C ASN A 69 -17.89 -1.32 0.19
N GLU A 70 -16.99 -2.06 -0.46
CA GLU A 70 -16.77 -3.50 -0.24
C GLU A 70 -15.75 -3.81 0.87
N ASP A 71 -15.17 -2.78 1.52
CA ASP A 71 -14.02 -2.93 2.44
C ASP A 71 -12.82 -3.66 1.79
N GLN A 72 -12.56 -3.40 0.51
CA GLN A 72 -11.55 -4.05 -0.31
C GLN A 72 -10.49 -3.10 -0.86
N PHE A 73 -10.52 -1.80 -0.54
CA PHE A 73 -9.57 -0.85 -1.13
C PHE A 73 -8.12 -1.23 -0.78
N CYS A 74 -7.83 -1.44 0.51
CA CYS A 74 -6.48 -1.80 0.94
C CYS A 74 -6.07 -3.19 0.45
N ALA A 75 -6.99 -4.17 0.42
CA ALA A 75 -6.70 -5.49 -0.12
C ALA A 75 -6.37 -5.44 -1.61
N ARG A 76 -7.13 -4.66 -2.39
CA ARG A 76 -6.99 -4.57 -3.85
C ARG A 76 -5.79 -3.73 -4.29
N TYR A 77 -5.47 -2.65 -3.57
CA TYR A 77 -4.51 -1.65 -4.06
C TYR A 77 -3.23 -1.50 -3.21
N VAL A 78 -3.19 -2.04 -1.98
CA VAL A 78 -2.10 -1.77 -1.03
C VAL A 78 -1.40 -3.05 -0.58
N GLY A 79 -2.13 -3.99 0.05
CA GLY A 79 -1.56 -5.20 0.64
C GLY A 79 -1.48 -6.41 -0.30
N GLY A 80 -2.30 -6.41 -1.35
CA GLY A 80 -2.54 -7.57 -2.21
C GLY A 80 -3.67 -8.47 -1.70
N GLU A 81 -4.26 -9.24 -2.61
CA GLU A 81 -5.35 -10.17 -2.30
C GLU A 81 -4.93 -11.20 -1.23
N GLY A 82 -5.85 -11.51 -0.32
CA GLY A 82 -5.63 -12.51 0.74
C GLY A 82 -4.89 -12.02 1.98
N LYS A 83 -4.53 -10.73 2.07
CA LYS A 83 -4.00 -10.15 3.33
C LYS A 83 -5.11 -9.90 4.34
N ASN A 84 -4.79 -10.12 5.62
CA ASN A 84 -5.67 -9.80 6.74
C ASN A 84 -5.72 -8.28 6.96
N ILE A 85 -6.70 -7.60 6.38
CA ILE A 85 -6.91 -6.16 6.60
C ILE A 85 -7.74 -5.96 7.88
N TYR A 86 -7.11 -5.40 8.91
CA TYR A 86 -7.76 -5.07 10.18
C TYR A 86 -8.50 -3.73 10.13
N GLY A 87 -8.06 -2.81 9.29
CA GLY A 87 -8.72 -1.52 9.13
C GLY A 87 -8.28 -0.83 7.85
N GLU A 88 -9.23 -0.10 7.25
CA GLU A 88 -8.96 0.80 6.16
C GLU A 88 -9.70 2.12 6.37
N ARG A 89 -9.03 3.21 6.01
CA ARG A 89 -9.59 4.56 6.02
C ARG A 89 -9.17 5.26 4.74
N ILE A 90 -10.14 5.72 3.98
CA ILE A 90 -9.92 6.43 2.71
C ILE A 90 -10.58 7.78 2.84
N PHE A 91 -9.87 8.85 2.47
CA PHE A 91 -10.33 10.21 2.66
C PHE A 91 -9.74 11.16 1.61
N ILE A 92 -10.39 12.31 1.47
CA ILE A 92 -9.83 13.45 0.74
C ILE A 92 -9.14 14.35 1.74
N ASP A 93 -7.86 14.63 1.53
CA ASP A 93 -7.09 15.53 2.40
C ASP A 93 -7.40 17.01 2.13
N SER A 94 -6.74 17.91 2.86
CA SER A 94 -6.92 19.36 2.71
C SER A 94 -6.53 19.92 1.35
N SER A 95 -5.73 19.20 0.56
CA SER A 95 -5.35 19.56 -0.81
C SER A 95 -6.40 19.15 -1.85
N GLY A 96 -7.43 18.39 -1.42
CA GLY A 96 -8.46 17.87 -2.32
C GLY A 96 -8.05 16.57 -3.02
N GLN A 97 -6.98 15.92 -2.56
CA GLN A 97 -6.49 14.67 -3.13
C GLN A 97 -6.85 13.45 -2.28
N LEU A 98 -6.94 12.29 -2.93
CA LEU A 98 -7.21 11.03 -2.27
C LEU A 98 -5.99 10.58 -1.45
N SER A 99 -6.27 10.15 -0.23
CA SER A 99 -5.31 9.63 0.74
C SER A 99 -5.90 8.40 1.45
N PHE A 100 -5.05 7.53 1.97
CA PHE A 100 -5.48 6.29 2.63
C PHE A 100 -4.62 5.92 3.84
N GLU A 101 -5.21 5.15 4.75
CA GLU A 101 -4.54 4.46 5.86
C GLU A 101 -5.03 3.01 5.89
N CYS A 102 -4.11 2.05 5.84
CA CYS A 102 -4.37 0.61 5.88
C CYS A 102 -3.66 0.00 7.09
N SER A 103 -4.36 -0.86 7.83
CA SER A 103 -3.79 -1.67 8.91
C SER A 103 -3.86 -3.15 8.49
N ILE A 104 -2.69 -3.76 8.35
CA ILE A 104 -2.52 -5.11 7.80
C ILE A 104 -1.95 -6.01 8.89
N GLY A 105 -2.58 -7.16 9.11
CA GLY A 105 -2.09 -8.23 9.96
C GLY A 105 -1.16 -9.18 9.22
N PHE A 106 -0.10 -9.59 9.90
CA PHE A 106 0.84 -10.60 9.42
C PHE A 106 0.76 -11.83 10.34
N GLU A 107 0.38 -12.97 9.76
CA GLU A 107 0.20 -14.23 10.50
C GLU A 107 1.53 -14.79 11.03
N ASN A 108 2.66 -14.43 10.41
CA ASN A 108 4.00 -14.84 10.82
C ASN A 108 4.90 -13.63 11.08
N ILE A 109 5.19 -13.38 12.36
CA ILE A 109 6.06 -12.30 12.86
C ILE A 109 7.57 -12.58 12.71
N PHE A 110 7.93 -13.77 12.19
CA PHE A 110 9.31 -14.19 12.00
C PHE A 110 10.02 -13.40 10.88
N GLU A 111 11.34 -13.28 10.98
CA GLU A 111 12.16 -12.42 10.12
C GLU A 111 12.00 -12.68 8.62
N ASP A 112 11.78 -13.94 8.22
CA ASP A 112 11.71 -14.37 6.82
C ASP A 112 10.51 -13.76 6.06
N TYR A 113 9.43 -13.41 6.78
CA TYR A 113 8.24 -12.80 6.17
C TYR A 113 8.23 -11.27 6.24
N ARG A 114 9.08 -10.67 7.10
CA ARG A 114 9.20 -9.20 7.22
C ARG A 114 9.74 -8.57 5.94
N GLY A 115 10.66 -9.25 5.26
CA GLY A 115 11.15 -8.82 3.94
C GLY A 115 10.03 -8.66 2.92
N GLY A 116 9.07 -9.58 2.92
CA GLY A 116 7.91 -9.54 2.02
C GLY A 116 7.01 -8.32 2.23
N ALA A 117 6.99 -7.72 3.43
CA ALA A 117 6.22 -6.51 3.71
C ALA A 117 6.76 -5.29 2.93
N PHE A 118 8.07 -5.23 2.69
CA PHE A 118 8.69 -4.12 1.97
C PHE A 118 8.38 -4.11 0.47
N GLN A 119 7.83 -5.20 -0.08
CA GLN A 119 7.33 -5.22 -1.47
C GLN A 119 6.22 -4.20 -1.71
N ILE A 120 5.53 -3.76 -0.65
CA ILE A 120 4.52 -2.69 -0.73
C ILE A 120 5.14 -1.38 -1.24
N PHE A 121 6.39 -1.07 -0.89
CA PHE A 121 7.08 0.11 -1.42
C PHE A 121 7.26 0.03 -2.95
N ILE A 122 7.64 -1.14 -3.47
CA ILE A 122 7.81 -1.37 -4.93
C ILE A 122 6.46 -1.20 -5.66
N GLN A 123 5.37 -1.62 -5.02
CA GLN A 123 4.04 -1.53 -5.60
C GLN A 123 3.54 -0.08 -5.64
N LEU A 124 3.71 0.67 -4.55
CA LEU A 124 3.09 1.98 -4.35
C LEU A 124 3.96 3.18 -4.73
N LEU A 125 5.27 3.00 -4.88
CA LEU A 125 6.16 4.06 -5.37
C LEU A 125 6.46 3.82 -6.84
N ASP A 126 6.52 4.89 -7.62
CA ASP A 126 6.80 4.78 -9.06
C ASP A 126 8.30 4.57 -9.35
N HIS A 127 9.14 4.87 -8.37
CA HIS A 127 10.59 4.73 -8.43
C HIS A 127 11.10 3.36 -8.01
N GLN A 128 12.35 3.07 -8.36
CA GLN A 128 13.03 1.84 -7.95
C GLN A 128 13.32 1.88 -6.44
N PHE A 129 12.70 0.94 -5.74
CA PHE A 129 13.01 0.59 -4.36
C PHE A 129 13.55 -0.83 -4.36
N ASP A 130 14.68 -1.03 -3.70
CA ASP A 130 15.27 -2.34 -3.50
C ASP A 130 15.68 -2.50 -2.04
N PHE A 131 15.70 -3.73 -1.57
CA PHE A 131 16.16 -4.05 -0.23
C PHE A 131 16.93 -5.36 -0.21
N VAL A 132 18.02 -5.36 0.55
CA VAL A 132 18.83 -6.54 0.81
C VAL A 132 18.73 -6.87 2.29
N GLN A 133 18.46 -8.14 2.57
CA GLN A 133 18.59 -8.68 3.91
C GLN A 133 20.07 -9.02 4.15
N ASP A 134 20.75 -8.20 4.95
CA ASP A 134 22.12 -8.50 5.35
C ASP A 134 22.12 -9.68 6.34
N ALA A 135 23.17 -10.50 6.31
CA ALA A 135 23.20 -11.89 6.80
C ALA A 135 23.00 -12.11 8.32
N GLY A 136 22.59 -11.09 9.09
CA GLY A 136 22.21 -11.31 10.48
C GLY A 136 21.37 -10.21 11.11
N THR A 137 21.70 -8.92 10.91
CA THR A 137 21.27 -7.90 11.89
C THR A 137 20.44 -6.76 11.31
N GLN A 138 20.47 -6.52 10.00
CA GLN A 138 19.89 -5.32 9.41
C GLN A 138 19.21 -5.56 8.06
N TYR A 139 18.23 -4.70 7.75
CA TYR A 139 17.74 -4.47 6.41
C TYR A 139 18.48 -3.28 5.81
N ARG A 140 19.00 -3.43 4.59
CA ARG A 140 19.59 -2.36 3.80
C ARG A 140 18.63 -2.00 2.68
N PHE A 141 18.26 -0.74 2.60
CA PHE A 141 17.33 -0.24 1.60
C PHE A 141 18.04 0.70 0.64
N SER A 142 17.66 0.62 -0.63
CA SER A 142 18.10 1.53 -1.69
C SER A 142 16.86 2.13 -2.34
N TYR A 143 16.81 3.46 -2.41
CA TYR A 143 15.70 4.19 -3.02
C TYR A 143 16.25 5.18 -4.04
N MET A 144 15.82 5.03 -5.30
CA MET A 144 16.21 5.86 -6.43
C MET A 144 15.08 6.81 -6.83
N GLY A 145 14.62 7.61 -5.87
CA GLY A 145 13.66 8.69 -6.10
C GLY A 145 14.23 10.06 -5.76
N ASP A 146 13.42 11.08 -5.98
CA ASP A 146 13.87 12.48 -5.97
C ASP A 146 14.11 13.01 -4.55
N SER A 147 13.30 12.60 -3.57
CA SER A 147 13.44 13.03 -2.18
C SER A 147 13.18 11.91 -1.17
N LEU A 148 13.85 11.97 -0.02
CA LEU A 148 13.63 11.01 1.05
C LEU A 148 13.66 11.75 2.38
N ASN A 149 12.55 11.68 3.13
CA ASN A 149 12.46 12.25 4.46
C ASN A 149 12.29 11.14 5.48
N LEU A 150 13.42 10.64 5.96
CA LEU A 150 13.47 9.60 6.99
C LEU A 150 13.91 10.16 8.32
N ASN A 151 13.25 9.71 9.39
CA ASN A 151 13.70 9.89 10.77
C ASN A 151 14.78 8.86 11.15
N VAL A 152 15.67 8.50 10.22
CA VAL A 152 16.81 7.61 10.45
C VAL A 152 18.06 8.06 9.69
N PRO A 153 19.26 7.63 10.14
CA PRO A 153 20.49 7.87 9.39
C PRO A 153 20.37 7.38 7.94
N GLN A 154 20.59 8.31 7.01
CA GLN A 154 20.57 8.05 5.58
C GLN A 154 21.89 8.51 4.95
N LYS A 155 22.32 7.79 3.92
CA LYS A 155 23.48 8.13 3.10
C LYS A 155 23.03 8.36 1.68
N ARG A 156 23.36 9.52 1.11
CA ARG A 156 23.18 9.78 -0.31
C ARG A 156 24.26 9.05 -1.10
N THR A 157 23.88 8.22 -2.07
CA THR A 157 24.78 7.40 -2.88
C THR A 157 24.53 7.66 -4.36
N GLY A 158 25.37 8.50 -4.97
CA GLY A 158 25.20 8.91 -6.36
C GLY A 158 23.83 9.57 -6.60
N ALA A 159 22.98 8.92 -7.39
CA ALA A 159 21.65 9.40 -7.75
C ALA A 159 20.53 9.02 -6.76
N GLY A 160 20.82 8.27 -5.69
CA GLY A 160 19.81 7.78 -4.76
C GLY A 160 20.16 7.87 -3.29
N TYR A 161 19.38 7.16 -2.49
CA TYR A 161 19.49 7.10 -1.04
C TYR A 161 19.67 5.65 -0.59
N GLU A 162 20.54 5.47 0.41
CA GLU A 162 20.76 4.21 1.10
C GLU A 162 20.52 4.43 2.61
N PHE A 163 19.77 3.53 3.23
CA PHE A 163 19.50 3.58 4.67
C PHE A 163 19.32 2.17 5.25
N PHE A 164 19.46 2.07 6.58
CA PHE A 164 19.57 0.79 7.27
C PHE A 164 18.66 0.75 8.49
N PHE A 165 18.09 -0.42 8.77
CA PHE A 165 17.26 -0.66 9.94
C PHE A 165 17.61 -1.98 10.61
N ALA A 166 17.67 -1.98 11.94
CA ALA A 166 17.91 -3.18 12.72
C ALA A 166 16.69 -4.12 12.66
N LYS A 167 16.92 -5.42 12.43
CA LYS A 167 15.84 -6.42 12.35
C LYS A 167 15.13 -6.63 13.69
N ASN A 168 15.83 -6.38 14.80
CA ASN A 168 15.30 -6.56 16.16
C ASN A 168 14.62 -5.31 16.73
N ALA A 169 14.49 -4.22 15.97
CA ALA A 169 13.72 -3.06 16.42
C ALA A 169 12.25 -3.47 16.63
N PRO A 170 11.60 -3.13 17.75
CA PRO A 170 10.20 -3.51 17.99
C PRO A 170 9.24 -2.73 17.10
N VAL A 171 9.58 -1.47 16.80
CA VAL A 171 8.84 -0.58 15.92
C VAL A 171 9.78 -0.02 14.86
N LEU A 172 9.31 -0.01 13.61
CA LEU A 172 10.03 0.50 12.46
C LEU A 172 9.13 1.51 11.72
N SER A 173 9.57 2.75 11.55
CA SER A 173 8.83 3.77 10.79
C SER A 173 9.67 4.27 9.62
N ILE A 174 9.11 4.21 8.42
CA ILE A 174 9.76 4.60 7.16
C ILE A 174 8.79 5.51 6.40
N THR A 175 9.23 6.71 6.05
CA THR A 175 8.47 7.64 5.21
C THR A 175 9.27 7.98 3.96
N MET A 176 8.66 7.82 2.80
CA MET A 176 9.25 8.12 1.50
C MET A 176 8.41 9.15 0.77
N ARG A 177 9.08 10.02 0.00
CA ARG A 177 8.41 11.04 -0.78
C ARG A 177 8.93 11.07 -2.23
N THR A 178 8.05 10.74 -3.15
CA THR A 178 8.29 10.92 -4.58
C THR A 178 8.06 12.39 -4.94
N ASP A 179 8.93 12.98 -5.77
CA ASP A 179 8.65 14.29 -6.38
C ASP A 179 7.82 14.07 -7.64
N LEU A 180 6.67 14.73 -7.72
CA LEU A 180 5.72 14.55 -8.81
C LEU A 180 6.06 15.42 -10.01
N ASP A 181 6.88 16.46 -9.83
CA ASP A 181 7.22 17.42 -10.90
C ASP A 181 8.00 16.75 -12.04
N ASN A 182 8.61 15.59 -11.78
CA ASN A 182 9.38 14.82 -12.76
C ASN A 182 8.58 13.66 -13.41
N LEU A 183 7.32 13.44 -13.02
CA LEU A 183 6.49 12.35 -13.53
C LEU A 183 5.66 12.79 -14.74
N ASN A 184 6.06 12.38 -15.94
CA ASN A 184 5.40 12.74 -17.20
C ASN A 184 3.93 12.23 -17.33
N ASP A 185 3.53 11.26 -16.50
CA ASP A 185 2.23 10.58 -16.55
C ASP A 185 1.40 10.75 -15.27
N TYR A 186 1.80 11.67 -14.38
CA TYR A 186 1.06 11.92 -13.15
C TYR A 186 -0.38 12.40 -13.41
N LYS A 187 -1.34 11.61 -12.94
CA LYS A 187 -2.78 11.90 -13.01
C LYS A 187 -3.43 11.62 -11.66
N PRO A 188 -3.56 12.63 -10.77
CA PRO A 188 -4.12 12.42 -9.45
C PRO A 188 -5.53 11.83 -9.54
N LEU A 189 -5.84 10.89 -8.67
CA LEU A 189 -7.18 10.33 -8.54
C LEU A 189 -8.09 11.37 -7.89
N LYS A 190 -8.78 12.14 -8.74
CA LYS A 190 -9.78 13.11 -8.32
C LYS A 190 -11.11 12.38 -8.09
N ILE A 191 -11.56 12.35 -6.85
CA ILE A 191 -12.85 11.76 -6.47
C ILE A 191 -13.76 12.87 -5.97
N ASN A 192 -15.02 12.84 -6.36
CA ASN A 192 -16.02 13.73 -5.81
C ASN A 192 -16.24 13.38 -4.33
N PRO A 193 -15.96 14.30 -3.38
CA PRO A 193 -16.09 14.01 -1.95
C PRO A 193 -17.53 13.59 -1.55
N LYS A 194 -18.55 13.94 -2.34
CA LYS A 194 -19.93 13.53 -2.11
C LYS A 194 -20.21 12.07 -2.49
N ARG A 195 -19.34 11.45 -3.30
CA ARG A 195 -19.48 10.07 -3.79
C ARG A 195 -18.66 9.08 -2.99
N LEU A 196 -17.59 9.53 -2.35
CA LEU A 196 -16.88 8.72 -1.36
C LEU A 196 -17.83 8.34 -0.23
N PRO A 197 -18.02 7.05 0.09
CA PRO A 197 -18.52 6.72 1.42
C PRO A 197 -17.56 7.39 2.41
N LEU A 198 -18.08 8.25 3.30
CA LEU A 198 -17.24 9.00 4.25
C LEU A 198 -16.29 8.08 5.04
N GLU A 199 -16.69 6.82 5.21
CA GLU A 199 -16.03 5.80 6.02
C GLU A 199 -16.41 4.41 5.47
N SER A 200 -15.47 3.48 5.44
CA SER A 200 -15.73 2.07 5.08
C SER A 200 -16.73 1.44 6.09
N PRO A 201 -17.54 0.44 5.70
CA PRO A 201 -18.46 -0.23 6.63
C PRO A 201 -17.78 -0.73 7.91
N LYS A 202 -16.59 -1.34 7.81
CA LYS A 202 -15.81 -1.77 8.98
C LYS A 202 -15.43 -0.60 9.89
N TYR A 203 -14.95 0.51 9.32
CA TYR A 203 -14.57 1.67 10.12
C TYR A 203 -15.76 2.30 10.84
N LYS A 204 -16.94 2.37 10.18
CA LYS A 204 -18.18 2.81 10.82
C LYS A 204 -18.57 1.93 12.00
N ALA A 205 -18.44 0.61 11.86
CA ALA A 205 -18.73 -0.34 12.92
C ALA A 205 -17.79 -0.16 14.12
N LEU A 206 -16.49 0.05 13.87
CA LEU A 206 -15.49 0.32 14.92
C LEU A 206 -15.80 1.61 15.69
N LYS A 207 -16.06 2.72 14.99
CA LYS A 207 -16.44 3.98 15.65
C LYS A 207 -17.71 3.85 16.49
N ALA A 208 -18.67 3.05 16.03
CA ALA A 208 -19.89 2.81 16.77
C ALA A 208 -19.64 2.03 18.07
N SER A 209 -18.75 1.03 18.05
CA SER A 209 -18.39 0.25 19.25
C SER A 209 -17.57 1.07 20.25
N GLU A 210 -16.62 1.89 19.79
CA GLU A 210 -15.86 2.81 20.65
C GLU A 210 -16.77 3.81 21.38
N ARG A 211 -17.77 4.37 20.69
CA ARG A 211 -18.78 5.26 21.30
C ARG A 211 -19.64 4.56 22.35
N GLN A 212 -19.83 3.25 22.25
CA GLN A 212 -20.55 2.47 23.27
C GLN A 212 -19.66 2.20 24.49
N LEU A 213 -18.38 1.91 24.29
CA LEU A 213 -17.40 1.68 25.35
C LEU A 213 -17.10 2.94 26.17
N LEU A 214 -17.18 4.12 25.54
CA LEU A 214 -16.98 5.42 26.19
C LEU A 214 -18.23 5.95 26.91
N ARG A 215 -19.35 5.19 26.96
CA ARG A 215 -20.51 5.62 27.75
C ARG A 215 -20.20 5.51 29.23
N PRO A 216 -20.53 6.53 30.05
CA PRO A 216 -20.38 6.45 31.49
C PRO A 216 -21.18 5.26 32.00
N LEU A 217 -20.56 4.45 32.86
CA LEU A 217 -21.23 3.32 33.50
C LEU A 217 -22.51 3.82 34.19
N PRO A 218 -23.62 3.07 34.09
CA PRO A 218 -24.84 3.45 34.79
C PRO A 218 -24.52 3.58 36.28
N LYS A 219 -24.86 4.75 36.86
CA LYS A 219 -24.68 4.99 38.29
C LYS A 219 -25.40 3.87 39.03
N MET A 220 -24.64 3.00 39.69
CA MET A 220 -25.22 2.00 40.58
C MET A 220 -26.06 2.75 41.60
N LYS A 221 -27.37 2.47 41.63
CA LYS A 221 -28.22 2.92 42.73
C LYS A 221 -27.62 2.31 44.00
N LYS A 222 -27.12 3.16 44.90
CA LYS A 222 -26.87 2.72 46.28
C LYS A 222 -28.19 2.18 46.80
N GLY A 223 -28.22 0.87 47.04
CA GLY A 223 -29.36 0.23 47.69
C GLY A 223 -29.42 0.71 49.14
N ASP A 224 -30.63 1.12 49.52
CA ASP A 224 -31.10 1.22 50.90
C ASP A 224 -31.24 -0.19 51.52
#